data_AF-A0AAE3XRH3-F1
#
_entry.id   AF-A0AAE3XRH3-F1
#
_cell.length_a   1.000
_cell.length_b   1.000
_cell.length_c   1.000
_cell.angle_alpha   90.00
_cell.angle_beta   90.00
_cell.angle_gamma   90.00
#
_symmetry.space_group_name_H-M   'P 1'
#
loop_
_entity.id
_entity.type
_entity.pdbx_description
1 polymer ?
#
loop_
_entity_poly.entity_id
_entity_poly.type
_entity_poly.pdbx_seq_one_letter_code
_entity_poly.pdbx_strand_id
1 'polypeptide(L)'
;MKNETHEMLKALLTDPKVEEVDHLKILSDFYFEYRSDNIVLKPLINFYLNGMDDLPILSDKAFWSEKKFHEQREVFYRNYDTMRVIVEKILLTSK
;
A
#
# COMPACT_ATOMS: atom_id res chain seq x y z
N MET A 1 8.96 3.81 15.68
CA MET A 1 7.92 3.12 14.90
C MET A 1 7.59 1.79 15.57
N LYS A 2 6.35 1.30 15.53
CA LYS A 2 5.98 0.00 16.11
C LYS A 2 6.59 -1.14 15.28
N ASN A 3 6.92 -2.26 15.92
CA ASN A 3 7.47 -3.43 15.22
C ASN A 3 6.52 -3.95 14.12
N GLU A 4 5.21 -3.96 14.39
CA GLU A 4 4.19 -4.37 13.42
C GLU A 4 4.20 -3.53 12.14
N THR A 5 4.25 -2.20 12.26
CA THR A 5 4.40 -1.28 11.12
C THR A 5 5.67 -1.57 10.32
N HIS A 6 6.77 -1.90 10.99
CA HIS A 6 8.03 -2.20 10.33
C HIS A 6 7.98 -3.51 9.55
N GLU A 7 7.33 -4.55 10.08
CA GLU A 7 7.14 -5.83 9.37
C GLU A 7 6.16 -5.69 8.19
N MET A 8 5.09 -4.92 8.32
CA MET A 8 4.18 -4.61 7.21
C MET A 8 4.90 -3.83 6.09
N LEU A 9 5.79 -2.89 6.43
CA LEU A 9 6.64 -2.21 5.44
C LEU A 9 7.59 -3.17 4.72
N LYS A 10 8.21 -4.12 5.44
CA LYS A 10 9.02 -5.16 4.79
C LYS A 10 8.19 -6.06 3.88
N ALA A 11 6.97 -6.42 4.28
CA ALA A 11 6.07 -7.22 3.47
C ALA A 11 5.76 -6.52 2.13
N LEU A 12 5.63 -5.20 2.10
CA LEU A 12 5.46 -4.45 0.86
C LEU A 12 6.64 -4.58 -0.12
N LEU A 13 7.84 -4.92 0.34
CA LEU A 13 9.02 -5.14 -0.51
C LEU A 13 9.06 -6.54 -1.16
N THR A 14 8.10 -7.41 -0.86
CA THR A 14 7.96 -8.70 -1.55
C THR A 14 7.52 -8.50 -3.00
N ASP A 15 7.98 -9.39 -3.90
CA ASP A 15 7.60 -9.35 -5.31
C ASP A 15 6.06 -9.48 -5.42
N PRO A 16 5.38 -8.51 -6.05
CA PRO A 16 3.92 -8.46 -6.06
C PRO A 16 3.28 -9.52 -6.97
N LYS A 17 4.11 -10.28 -7.72
CA LYS A 17 3.69 -11.47 -8.48
C LYS A 17 3.67 -12.74 -7.65
N VAL A 18 4.30 -12.73 -6.48
CA VAL A 18 4.24 -13.82 -5.53
C VAL A 18 2.98 -13.59 -4.68
N GLU A 19 1.94 -14.38 -4.92
CA GLU A 19 0.60 -14.23 -4.29
C GLU A 19 0.57 -14.50 -2.77
N GLU A 20 1.71 -14.40 -2.09
CA GLU A 20 1.86 -14.61 -0.65
C GLU A 20 1.55 -13.34 0.17
N VAL A 21 1.55 -12.16 -0.47
CA VAL A 21 1.33 -10.87 0.19
C VAL A 21 0.23 -10.08 -0.50
N ASP A 22 -0.73 -9.60 0.30
CA ASP A 22 -1.77 -8.68 -0.16
C ASP A 22 -1.31 -7.22 0.05
N HIS A 23 -0.52 -6.70 -0.90
CA HIS A 23 0.01 -5.35 -0.84
C HIS A 23 -1.08 -4.28 -0.76
N LEU A 24 -2.22 -4.51 -1.42
CA LEU A 24 -3.33 -3.55 -1.47
C LEU A 24 -4.00 -3.44 -0.11
N LYS A 25 -4.22 -4.57 0.56
CA LYS A 25 -4.72 -4.58 1.94
C LYS A 25 -3.77 -3.88 2.89
N ILE A 26 -2.47 -4.14 2.81
CA ILE A 26 -1.46 -3.50 3.67
C ILE A 26 -1.45 -1.98 3.47
N LEU A 27 -1.50 -1.49 2.23
CA LEU A 27 -1.56 -0.06 1.95
C LEU A 27 -2.87 0.57 2.46
N SER A 28 -3.99 -0.13 2.31
CA SER A 28 -5.27 0.31 2.87
C SER A 28 -5.22 0.39 4.41
N ASP A 29 -4.58 -0.58 5.07
CA ASP A 29 -4.43 -0.57 6.52
C ASP A 29 -3.58 0.60 6.98
N PHE A 30 -2.47 0.88 6.30
CA PHE A 30 -1.70 2.09 6.58
C PHE A 30 -2.52 3.36 6.40
N TYR A 31 -3.39 3.43 5.39
CA TYR A 31 -4.29 4.57 5.21
C TYR A 31 -5.30 4.71 6.35
N PHE A 32 -5.97 3.63 6.76
CA PHE A 32 -6.94 3.68 7.85
C PHE A 32 -6.31 3.96 9.22
N GLU A 33 -5.09 3.48 9.44
CA GLU A 33 -4.30 3.75 10.65
C GLU A 33 -3.58 5.10 10.62
N TYR A 34 -3.51 5.75 9.46
CA TYR A 34 -2.83 7.03 9.30
C TYR A 34 -3.49 8.09 10.18
N ARG A 35 -2.68 8.62 11.09
CA ARG A 35 -2.98 9.84 11.84
C ARG A 35 -2.06 10.94 11.34
N SER A 36 -2.56 12.17 11.31
CA SER A 36 -1.85 13.33 10.74
C SER A 36 -0.51 13.65 11.40
N ASP A 37 -0.27 13.12 12.61
CA ASP A 37 0.98 13.18 13.36
C ASP A 37 2.04 12.14 12.90
N ASN A 38 1.65 11.11 12.16
CA ASN A 38 2.57 10.10 11.60
C ASN A 38 3.18 10.54 10.27
N ILE A 39 3.99 11.60 10.32
CA ILE A 39 4.63 12.25 9.16
C ILE A 39 5.47 11.27 8.33
N VAL A 40 6.02 10.23 8.97
CA VAL A 40 6.90 9.24 8.33
C VAL A 40 6.18 8.45 7.24
N LEU A 41 4.92 8.05 7.47
CA LEU A 41 4.15 7.27 6.50
C LEU A 41 3.49 8.12 5.42
N LYS A 42 3.45 9.45 5.58
CA LYS A 42 2.77 10.37 4.66
C LYS A 42 3.11 10.16 3.18
N PRO A 43 4.38 9.94 2.77
CA PRO A 43 4.69 9.69 1.36
C PRO A 43 4.04 8.40 0.82
N LEU A 44 3.95 7.35 1.64
CA LEU A 44 3.32 6.08 1.28
C LEU A 44 1.80 6.22 1.17
N ILE A 45 1.19 6.99 2.08
CA ILE A 45 -0.25 7.30 2.02
C ILE A 45 -0.60 8.12 0.78
N ASN A 46 0.22 9.13 0.47
CA ASN A 46 0.03 9.92 -0.75
C ASN A 46 0.17 9.07 -2.01
N PHE A 47 1.06 8.07 -2.02
CA PHE A 47 1.15 7.12 -3.12
C PHE A 47 -0.15 6.33 -3.27
N TYR A 48 -0.68 5.79 -2.16
CA TYR A 48 -1.93 5.04 -2.15
C TYR A 48 -3.12 5.87 -2.66
N LEU A 49 -3.28 7.10 -2.15
CA LEU A 49 -4.37 8.00 -2.53
C LEU A 49 -4.29 8.53 -3.97
N ASN A 50 -3.09 8.76 -4.51
CA ASN A 50 -2.96 9.29 -5.86
C ASN A 50 -2.99 8.20 -6.94
N GLY A 51 -2.78 6.94 -6.57
CA GLY A 51 -2.68 5.82 -7.51
C GLY A 51 -3.79 4.79 -7.39
N MET A 52 -4.40 4.62 -6.21
CA MET A 52 -5.22 3.44 -5.88
C MET A 52 -6.42 3.73 -4.96
N ASP A 53 -6.90 4.98 -4.90
CA ASP A 53 -7.97 5.45 -4.00
C ASP A 53 -9.34 4.79 -4.22
N ASP A 54 -9.53 4.07 -5.32
CA ASP A 54 -10.75 3.29 -5.54
C ASP A 54 -10.82 2.04 -4.64
N LEU A 55 -9.72 1.61 -4.02
CA LEU A 55 -9.66 0.35 -3.26
C LEU A 55 -10.61 0.28 -2.05
N PRO A 56 -10.72 1.31 -1.20
CA PRO A 56 -11.72 1.34 -0.13
C PRO A 56 -13.14 1.21 -0.67
N ILE A 57 -13.43 1.79 -1.83
CA ILE A 57 -14.73 1.71 -2.49
C ILE A 57 -14.97 0.30 -3.06
N LEU A 58 -13.95 -0.33 -3.65
CA LEU A 58 -14.04 -1.69 -4.20
C LEU A 58 -14.23 -2.78 -3.14
N SER A 59 -13.89 -2.49 -1.88
CA SER A 59 -14.15 -3.39 -0.75
C SER A 59 -15.66 -3.50 -0.43
N ASP A 60 -16.47 -2.54 -0.85
CA ASP A 60 -17.92 -2.62 -0.74
C ASP A 60 -18.47 -3.53 -1.85
N LYS A 61 -19.27 -4.52 -1.42
CA LYS A 61 -19.86 -5.57 -2.25
C LYS A 61 -20.63 -5.01 -3.45
N ALA A 62 -21.18 -3.81 -3.34
CA ALA A 62 -21.89 -3.15 -4.43
C ALA A 62 -20.98 -2.72 -5.60
N PHE A 63 -19.70 -2.48 -5.34
CA PHE A 63 -18.73 -1.97 -6.31
C PHE A 63 -17.69 -3.01 -6.74
N TRP A 64 -17.68 -4.18 -6.09
CA TRP A 64 -16.80 -5.28 -6.41
C TRP A 64 -17.07 -5.83 -7.83
N SER A 65 -16.01 -5.97 -8.61
CA SER A 65 -15.99 -6.82 -9.81
C SER A 65 -14.57 -7.32 -10.05
N GLU A 66 -14.45 -8.56 -10.53
CA GLU A 66 -13.16 -9.16 -10.89
C GLU A 66 -12.36 -8.28 -11.86
N LYS A 67 -13.04 -7.69 -12.87
CA LYS A 67 -12.42 -6.76 -13.82
C LYS A 67 -11.76 -5.57 -13.12
N LYS A 68 -12.50 -4.85 -12.27
CA LYS A 68 -11.95 -3.68 -11.55
C LYS A 68 -10.84 -4.07 -10.59
N PHE A 69 -10.95 -5.24 -9.95
CA PHE A 69 -9.88 -5.77 -9.11
C PHE A 69 -8.58 -5.97 -9.90
N HIS A 70 -8.65 -6.58 -11.08
CA HIS A 70 -7.48 -6.72 -11.95
C HIS A 70 -6.95 -5.39 -12.47
N GLU A 71 -7.83 -4.44 -12.84
CA GLU A 71 -7.42 -3.09 -13.26
C GLU A 71 -6.59 -2.38 -12.19
N GLN A 72 -7.00 -2.49 -10.91
CA GLN A 72 -6.23 -1.93 -9.80
C GLN A 72 -4.91 -2.67 -9.55
N ARG A 73 -4.88 -4.01 -9.64
CA ARG A 73 -3.61 -4.77 -9.57
C ARG A 73 -2.63 -4.35 -10.66
N GLU A 74 -3.10 -4.12 -11.88
CA GLU A 74 -2.24 -3.66 -12.97
C GLU A 74 -1.70 -2.24 -12.73
N VAL A 75 -2.52 -1.34 -12.19
CA VAL A 75 -2.04 -0.01 -11.76
C VAL A 75 -0.98 -0.15 -10.67
N PHE A 76 -1.20 -1.01 -9.68
CA PHE A 76 -0.22 -1.29 -8.64
C PHE A 76 1.10 -1.83 -9.22
N TYR A 77 1.04 -2.86 -10.07
CA TYR A 77 2.22 -3.49 -10.67
C TYR A 77 3.05 -2.51 -11.49
N ARG A 78 2.41 -1.64 -12.26
CA ARG A 78 3.12 -0.58 -13.02
C ARG A 78 3.81 0.44 -12.12
N ASN A 79 3.34 0.61 -10.88
CA ASN A 79 3.85 1.60 -9.94
C ASN A 79 4.60 0.97 -8.76
N TYR A 80 4.84 -0.34 -8.78
CA TYR A 80 5.44 -1.08 -7.68
C TYR A 80 6.85 -0.55 -7.34
N ASP A 81 7.68 -0.28 -8.35
CA ASP A 81 9.03 0.25 -8.12
C ASP A 81 9.01 1.62 -7.42
N THR A 82 8.02 2.46 -7.75
CA THR A 82 7.82 3.75 -7.06
C THR A 82 7.47 3.53 -5.58
N MET A 83 6.53 2.62 -5.31
CA MET A 83 6.15 2.26 -3.94
C MET A 83 7.35 1.69 -3.16
N ARG A 84 8.11 0.79 -3.78
CA ARG A 84 9.32 0.19 -3.21
C ARG A 84 10.33 1.24 -2.77
N VAL A 85 10.64 2.21 -3.63
CA VAL A 85 11.57 3.31 -3.30
C VAL A 85 11.08 4.14 -2.12
N ILE A 86 9.77 4.38 -2.01
CA ILE A 86 9.19 5.09 -0.87
C ILE A 86 9.36 4.28 0.42
N VAL A 87 9.04 2.99 0.39
CA VAL A 87 9.16 2.09 1.55
C VAL A 87 10.61 1.96 2.01
N GLU A 88 11.56 1.77 1.09
CA GLU A 88 12.99 1.70 1.41
C GLU A 88 13.47 2.99 2.10
N LYS A 89 13.05 4.18 1.62
CA LYS A 89 13.36 5.46 2.26
C LYS A 89 12.80 5.57 3.67
N ILE A 90 11.56 5.12 3.89
CA ILE A 90 10.90 5.11 5.21
C ILE A 90 11.68 4.21 6.18
N LEU A 91 12.05 3.00 5.75
CA LEU A 91 12.80 2.04 6.57
C LEU A 91 14.20 2.55 6.92
N LEU A 92 14.85 3.29 6.03
CA LEU A 92 16.17 3.89 6.29
C LEU A 92 16.12 5.05 7.28
N THR A 93 15.10 5.91 7.18
CA THR A 93 14.93 7.09 8.05
C THR A 93 14.37 6.75 9.43
N SER A 94 13.88 5.53 9.62
CA SER A 94 13.28 5.07 10.88
C SER A 94 14.16 4.12 11.70
N LYS A 95 15.43 3.95 11.30
CA LYS A 95 16.48 3.30 12.12
C LYS A 95 16.98 4.25 13.19
#